data_AF-A0A7U6BHM6-F1
#
_entry.id   AF-A0A7U6BHM6-F1
#
_cell.length_a   1.000
_cell.length_b   1.000
_cell.length_c   1.000
_cell.angle_alpha   90.00
_cell.angle_beta   90.00
_cell.angle_gamma   90.00
#
_symmetry.space_group_name_H-M   'P 1'
#
loop_
_entity.id
_entity.type
_entity.pdbx_description
1 polymer ?
#
loop_
_entity_poly.entity_id
_entity_poly.type
_entity_poly.pdbx_seq_one_letter_code
_entity_poly.pdbx_strand_id
1 'polypeptide(L)'
;MQDMAEDIQTRGLVVGLGSVRAALNTYTSHAKYIRCVAAGGMRYDLNGEPCGEVTETAIKHATERFKALERKFRAGRNRSNNSDSKPEAESATDGR
;
A
#
# COMPACT_ATOMS: atom_id res chain seq x y z
N MET A 1 4.08 9.94 15.98
CA MET A 1 5.45 10.24 15.49
C MET A 1 6.41 10.47 16.65
N GLN A 2 5.94 11.06 17.75
CA GLN A 2 6.76 11.25 18.96
C GLN A 2 7.32 9.93 19.48
N ASP A 3 6.47 8.90 19.61
CA ASP A 3 6.88 7.58 20.14
C ASP A 3 7.98 6.91 19.30
N MET A 4 7.92 7.02 17.96
CA MET A 4 8.98 6.49 17.10
C MET A 4 10.26 7.33 17.16
N ALA A 5 10.15 8.64 17.35
CA ALA A 5 11.32 9.50 17.48
C ALA A 5 12.07 9.19 18.79
N GLU A 6 11.33 8.97 19.87
CA GLU A 6 11.87 8.58 21.17
C GLU A 6 12.48 7.17 21.10
N ASP A 7 11.80 6.19 20.49
CA ASP A 7 12.34 4.83 20.33
C ASP A 7 13.63 4.79 19.51
N ILE A 8 13.72 5.59 18.44
CA ILE A 8 14.94 5.73 17.62
C ILE A 8 16.09 6.30 18.45
N GLN A 9 15.82 7.30 19.29
CA GLN A 9 16.83 7.87 20.19
C GLN A 9 17.28 6.86 21.24
N THR A 10 16.35 6.18 21.90
CA THR A 10 16.62 5.16 22.92
C THR A 10 17.45 4.00 22.36
N ARG A 11 17.16 3.55 21.13
CA ARG A 11 17.88 2.44 20.48
C ARG A 11 19.15 2.87 19.74
N GLY A 12 19.46 4.18 19.69
CA GLY A 12 20.63 4.71 19.00
C GLY A 12 20.62 4.42 17.49
N LEU A 13 19.44 4.34 16.87
CA LEU A 13 19.32 4.00 15.45
C LEU A 13 19.72 5.19 14.56
N VAL A 14 20.53 4.94 13.53
CA VAL A 14 20.95 5.95 12.55
C VAL A 14 19.87 6.14 11.48
N VAL A 15 18.63 6.43 11.91
CA VAL A 15 17.49 6.66 11.03
C VAL A 15 16.98 8.09 11.22
N GLY A 16 17.03 8.89 10.16
CA GLY A 16 16.50 10.25 10.19
C GLY A 16 14.97 10.28 10.25
N LEU A 17 14.40 11.23 10.98
CA LEU A 17 12.94 11.39 11.15
C LEU A 17 12.18 11.52 9.82
N GLY A 18 12.80 12.14 8.82
CA GLY A 18 12.24 12.25 7.46
C GLY A 18 12.08 10.89 6.76
N SER A 19 13.04 9.98 6.94
CA SER A 19 12.97 8.63 6.39
C SER A 19 11.84 7.82 7.02
N VAL A 20 11.68 7.93 8.34
CA VAL A 20 10.56 7.30 9.08
C VAL A 20 9.22 7.79 8.56
N ARG A 21 9.07 9.12 8.38
CA ARG A 21 7.84 9.70 7.85
C ARG A 21 7.53 9.20 6.45
N ALA A 22 8.53 9.12 5.57
CA ALA A 22 8.38 8.60 4.23
C ALA A 22 7.96 7.12 4.23
N ALA A 23 8.63 6.29 5.04
CA ALA A 23 8.32 4.88 5.18
C ALA A 23 6.88 4.65 5.68
N LEU A 24 6.43 5.40 6.69
CA LEU A 24 5.07 5.33 7.20
C LEU A 24 4.03 5.78 6.18
N ASN A 25 4.31 6.86 5.45
CA ASN A 25 3.40 7.32 4.40
C ASN A 25 3.22 6.25 3.31
N THR A 26 4.33 5.61 2.90
CA THR A 26 4.30 4.50 1.95
C THR A 26 3.50 3.32 2.51
N TYR A 27 3.79 2.89 3.74
CA TYR A 27 3.13 1.76 4.38
C TYR A 27 1.62 1.97 4.53
N THR A 28 1.20 3.14 5.01
CA THR A 28 -0.22 3.48 5.19
C THR A 28 -0.96 3.71 3.88
N SER A 29 -0.24 3.98 2.79
CA SER A 29 -0.79 4.08 1.44
C SER A 29 -0.98 2.72 0.76
N HIS A 30 -0.37 1.65 1.26
CA HIS A 30 -0.52 0.32 0.68
C HIS A 30 -1.94 -0.23 0.84
N ALA A 31 -2.39 -0.95 -0.19
CA ALA A 31 -3.71 -1.60 -0.22
C ALA A 31 -3.95 -2.52 0.97
N LYS A 32 -2.91 -3.24 1.42
CA LYS A 32 -2.97 -4.16 2.54
C LYS A 32 -3.33 -3.45 3.84
N TYR A 33 -2.70 -2.31 4.11
CA TYR A 33 -2.99 -1.50 5.29
C TYR A 33 -4.41 -0.93 5.25
N ILE A 34 -4.79 -0.34 4.11
CA ILE A 34 -6.15 0.21 3.93
C ILE A 34 -7.21 -0.88 4.12
N ARG A 35 -6.96 -2.11 3.64
CA ARG A 35 -7.84 -3.26 3.86
C ARG A 35 -7.99 -3.62 5.34
N CYS A 36 -6.90 -3.60 6.10
CA CYS A 36 -6.96 -3.84 7.55
C CYS A 36 -7.76 -2.74 8.27
N VAL A 37 -7.54 -1.47 7.93
CA VAL A 37 -8.32 -0.36 8.49
C VAL A 37 -9.80 -0.47 8.13
N ALA A 38 -10.12 -0.92 6.91
CA ALA A 38 -11.49 -1.17 6.46
C ALA A 38 -12.16 -2.37 7.18
N ALA A 39 -11.38 -3.35 7.66
CA ALA A 39 -11.89 -4.42 8.50
C ALA A 39 -12.17 -3.95 9.95
N GLY A 40 -11.61 -2.80 10.34
CA GLY A 40 -11.70 -2.28 11.70
C GLY A 40 -10.78 -3.01 12.68
N GLY A 41 -11.09 -2.90 13.97
CA GLY A 41 -10.38 -3.58 15.05
C GLY A 41 -9.53 -2.65 15.92
N MET A 42 -8.74 -3.28 16.80
CA MET A 42 -7.88 -2.60 17.76
C MET A 42 -6.61 -2.06 17.10
N ARG A 43 -6.17 -0.89 17.55
CA ARG A 43 -4.86 -0.33 17.23
C ARG A 43 -3.87 -0.79 18.29
N TYR A 44 -2.61 -0.88 17.89
CA TYR A 44 -1.53 -1.31 18.76
C TYR A 44 -0.46 -0.23 18.77
N ASP A 45 0.15 -0.03 19.94
CA ASP A 45 1.32 0.83 20.12
C ASP A 45 2.61 0.13 19.64
N LEU A 46 3.76 0.74 19.91
CA LEU A 46 5.07 0.17 19.57
C LEU A 46 5.45 -1.03 20.45
N ASN A 47 4.83 -1.18 21.62
CA ASN A 47 5.06 -2.28 22.56
C ASN A 47 4.10 -3.46 22.33
N GLY A 48 3.11 -3.30 21.45
CA GLY A 48 2.07 -4.28 21.17
C GLY A 48 0.87 -4.20 22.12
N GLU A 49 0.75 -3.14 22.90
CA GLU A 49 -0.39 -2.87 23.77
C GLU A 49 -1.54 -2.22 23.00
N PRO A 50 -2.80 -2.53 23.34
CA PRO A 50 -3.96 -1.96 22.68
C PRO A 50 -4.06 -0.45 22.93
N CYS A 51 -3.91 0.34 21.87
CA CYS A 51 -3.93 1.81 21.89
C CYS A 51 -5.19 2.35 21.19
N GLY A 52 -6.35 1.94 21.69
CA GLY A 52 -7.66 2.36 21.20
C GLY A 52 -8.14 1.67 19.92
N GLU A 53 -9.26 2.13 19.38
CA GLU A 53 -9.96 1.50 18.26
C GLU A 53 -9.93 2.35 16.99
N VAL A 54 -10.12 1.71 15.84
CA VAL A 54 -10.34 2.42 14.58
C VAL A 54 -11.76 3.00 14.57
N THR A 55 -11.87 4.33 14.51
CA THR A 55 -13.17 5.02 14.45
C THR A 55 -13.98 4.60 13.21
N GLU A 56 -15.31 4.55 13.33
CA GLU A 56 -16.19 4.20 12.21
C GLU A 56 -16.00 5.09 10.98
N THR A 57 -15.67 6.38 11.20
CA THR A 57 -15.36 7.34 10.13
C THR A 57 -14.12 6.92 9.33
N ALA A 58 -13.08 6.43 10.02
CA ALA A 58 -11.87 5.93 9.39
C ALA A 58 -12.13 4.62 8.62
N ILE A 59 -12.99 3.75 9.15
CA ILE A 59 -13.42 2.52 8.46
C ILE A 59 -14.14 2.89 7.15
N LYS A 60 -15.14 3.77 7.20
CA LYS A 60 -15.89 4.22 6.02
C LYS A 60 -14.97 4.79 4.95
N HIS A 61 -14.09 5.71 5.31
CA HIS A 61 -13.13 6.29 4.39
C HIS A 61 -12.14 5.27 3.82
N ALA A 62 -11.66 4.33 4.64
CA ALA A 62 -10.76 3.26 4.18
C ALA A 62 -11.46 2.32 3.19
N THR A 63 -12.73 1.96 3.42
CA THR A 63 -13.49 1.10 2.50
C THR A 63 -13.67 1.76 1.13
N GLU A 64 -13.96 3.06 1.09
CA GLU A 64 -14.09 3.82 -0.16
C GLU A 64 -12.74 3.88 -0.91
N ARG A 65 -11.66 4.23 -0.19
CA ARG A 65 -10.31 4.26 -0.75
C ARG A 65 -9.87 2.90 -1.27
N PHE A 66 -10.20 1.82 -0.57
CA PHE A 66 -9.89 0.46 -0.98
C PHE A 66 -10.59 0.11 -2.30
N LYS A 67 -11.89 0.37 -2.41
CA LYS A 67 -12.66 0.17 -3.66
C LYS A 67 -12.07 0.95 -4.83
N ALA A 68 -11.67 2.21 -4.60
CA ALA A 68 -11.05 3.03 -5.64
C ALA A 68 -9.69 2.46 -6.10
N LEU A 69 -8.90 1.94 -5.16
CA LEU A 69 -7.60 1.36 -5.43
C LEU A 69 -7.71 0.02 -6.17
N GLU A 70 -8.67 -0.82 -5.78
CA GLU A 70 -8.97 -2.10 -6.45
C GLU A 70 -9.37 -1.89 -7.92
N ARG A 71 -10.21 -0.88 -8.21
CA ARG A 71 -10.54 -0.50 -9.60
C ARG A 71 -9.30 -0.12 -10.41
N LYS A 72 -8.37 0.63 -9.82
CA LYS A 72 -7.11 1.04 -10.47
C LYS A 72 -6.21 -0.17 -10.75
N PHE A 73 -6.06 -1.09 -9.79
CA PHE A 73 -5.28 -2.31 -10.00
C PHE A 73 -5.88 -3.20 -11.10
N ARG A 74 -7.21 -3.38 -11.12
CA ARG A 74 -7.89 -4.13 -12.18
C ARG A 74 -7.68 -3.51 -13.55
N ALA A 75 -7.79 -2.19 -13.66
CA ALA A 75 -7.53 -1.47 -14.91
C ALA A 75 -6.07 -1.59 -15.38
N GLY A 76 -5.10 -1.63 -14.46
CA GLY A 76 -3.69 -1.85 -14.77
C GLY A 76 -3.39 -3.28 -15.25
N ARG A 77 -4.03 -4.29 -14.64
CA ARG A 77 -3.88 -5.70 -15.04
C ARG A 77 -4.49 -5.98 -16.42
N ASN A 78 -5.66 -5.41 -16.73
CA ASN A 78 -6.23 -5.52 -18.07
C ASN A 78 -5.34 -4.88 -19.14
N ARG A 79 -4.59 -3.83 -18.79
CA ARG A 79 -3.66 -3.14 -19.71
C ARG A 79 -2.42 -3.97 -20.04
N SER A 80 -1.89 -4.71 -19.07
CA SER A 80 -0.73 -5.61 -19.26
C SER A 80 -1.13 -6.88 -20.01
N ASN A 81 -2.29 -7.48 -19.72
CA ASN A 81 -2.73 -8.68 -20.43
C ASN A 81 -3.02 -8.44 -21.93
N ASN A 82 -3.45 -7.23 -22.30
CA ASN A 82 -3.77 -6.88 -23.69
C ASN A 82 -2.53 -6.55 -24.54
N SER A 83 -1.37 -6.26 -23.93
CA SER A 83 -0.13 -6.01 -24.68
C SER A 83 0.62 -7.30 -25.05
N ASP A 84 0.37 -8.41 -24.35
CA ASP A 84 1.01 -9.72 -24.62
C ASP A 84 0.24 -10.57 -25.64
N SER A 85 -0.90 -10.10 -26.15
CA SER A 85 -1.73 -10.80 -27.15
C SER A 85 -1.68 -10.13 -28.53
N LYS A 86 -0.48 -10.00 -29.11
CA LYS A 86 -0.29 -9.67 -30.55
C LYS A 86 -0.07 -10.98 -31.33
N PRO A 87 -0.92 -11.34 -32.31
CA PRO A 87 -0.69 -12.54 -33.13
C PRO A 87 0.46 -12.28 -34.10
N GLU A 88 1.43 -13.19 -34.11
CA GLU A 88 2.47 -13.28 -35.13
C GLU A 88 1.81 -13.73 -36.45
N ALA A 89 1.41 -12.75 -37.27
CA ALA A 89 1.08 -12.97 -38.67
C ALA A 89 2.37 -12.86 -39.49
N GLU A 90 2.90 -14.03 -39.85
CA GLU A 90 3.50 -14.40 -41.14
C GLU A 90 4.24 -13.29 -41.92
N SER A 91 5.57 -13.37 -41.97
CA SER A 91 6.36 -12.76 -43.06
C SER A 91 7.02 -13.86 -43.88
N ALA A 92 6.27 -14.42 -44.83
CA ALA A 92 6.79 -15.18 -45.95
C ALA A 92 6.93 -14.24 -47.16
N THR A 93 8.17 -13.97 -47.59
CA THR A 93 8.63 -13.68 -48.98
C THR A 93 10.16 -13.69 -48.91
N ASP A 94 10.84 -14.78 -49.19
CA ASP A 94 11.26 -15.32 -50.50
C ASP A 94 12.29 -14.46 -51.27
N GLY A 95 13.48 -15.05 -51.43
CA GLY A 95 14.49 -14.91 -52.48
C GLY A 95 14.91 -13.52 -53.00
N ARG A 96 16.20 -13.17 -52.80
CA ARG A 96 17.20 -13.12 -53.89
C ARG A 96 18.62 -12.89 -53.37
#